data_AF-A0AAE3D2W7-F1
#
_entry.id   AF-A0AAE3D2W7-F1
#
_cell.length_a   1.000
_cell.length_b   1.000
_cell.length_c   1.000
_cell.angle_alpha   90.00
_cell.angle_beta   90.00
_cell.angle_gamma   90.00
#
_symmetry.space_group_name_H-M   'P 1'
#
loop_
_entity.id
_entity.type
_entity.pdbx_description
1 polymer ?
#
loop_
_entity_poly.entity_id
_entity_poly.type
_entity_poly.pdbx_seq_one_letter_code
_entity_poly.pdbx_strand_id
1 'polypeptide(L)'
;MISGRLTMRATVERNTATGNDPYGNPLPPVFEEIDASPLSCFVWSKTSRELVGDERTAMIEDMRAMFALSADIAEDDEISSVADRQDNEIIPGRLRVEGPVQRKHTHLEAALKRVS
;
A
#
# COMPACT_ATOMS: atom_id res chain seq x y z
N MET A 1 -16.86 10.56 -13.31
CA MET A 1 -16.56 11.08 -11.97
C MET A 1 -15.90 9.95 -11.17
N ILE A 2 -14.60 10.03 -10.85
CA ILE A 2 -13.84 8.93 -10.20
C ILE A 2 -13.93 8.98 -8.66
N SER A 3 -14.35 10.09 -8.06
CA SER A 3 -14.58 10.16 -6.60
C SER A 3 -15.61 9.12 -6.11
N GLY A 4 -16.62 8.78 -6.94
CA GLY A 4 -17.55 7.68 -6.67
C GLY A 4 -16.96 6.26 -6.79
N ARG A 5 -15.65 6.13 -7.12
CA ARG A 5 -14.94 4.85 -7.23
C ARG A 5 -14.01 4.57 -6.04
N LEU A 6 -13.82 5.49 -5.10
CA LEU A 6 -13.13 5.19 -3.82
C LEU A 6 -14.05 4.38 -2.91
N THR A 7 -14.23 3.10 -3.28
CA THR A 7 -15.16 2.18 -2.63
C THR A 7 -14.55 1.48 -1.42
N MET A 8 -13.22 1.50 -1.30
CA MET A 8 -12.45 0.74 -0.32
C MET A 8 -11.85 1.65 0.75
N ARG A 9 -11.34 1.02 1.81
CA ARG A 9 -10.70 1.62 2.97
C ARG A 9 -9.36 0.94 3.21
N ALA A 10 -8.29 1.73 3.25
CA ALA A 10 -6.94 1.25 3.50
C ALA A 10 -6.43 1.78 4.84
N THR A 11 -5.96 0.89 5.70
CA THR A 11 -5.19 1.26 6.88
C THR A 11 -3.73 1.38 6.49
N VAL A 12 -3.14 2.54 6.73
CA VAL A 12 -1.78 2.87 6.30
C VAL A 12 -0.91 3.09 7.52
N GLU A 13 0.28 2.51 7.47
CA GLU A 13 1.31 2.55 8.49
C GLU A 13 2.60 3.12 7.88
N ARG A 14 3.30 3.94 8.65
CA ARG A 14 4.59 4.52 8.25
C ARG A 14 5.67 4.08 9.23
N ASN A 15 6.85 3.80 8.69
CA ASN A 15 7.99 3.46 9.54
C ASN A 15 8.49 4.70 10.29
N THR A 16 8.45 4.65 11.63
CA THR A 16 8.90 5.72 12.54
C THR A 16 10.25 5.42 13.19
N ALA A 17 10.80 4.22 12.99
CA ALA A 17 12.11 3.86 13.54
C ALA A 17 13.19 4.77 12.94
N THR A 18 13.76 5.63 13.78
CA THR A 18 14.82 6.56 13.40
C THR A 18 16.04 6.33 14.29
N GLY A 19 17.20 6.16 13.64
CA GLY A 19 18.49 5.99 14.33
C GLY A 19 19.11 4.61 14.15
N ASN A 20 20.28 4.46 14.76
CA ASN A 20 21.06 3.23 14.75
C ASN A 20 21.14 2.66 16.16
N ASP A 21 21.31 1.35 16.27
CA ASP A 21 21.68 0.66 17.50
C ASP A 21 23.09 1.09 17.99
N PRO A 22 23.52 0.70 19.21
CA PRO A 22 24.85 1.01 19.72
C PRO A 22 26.01 0.46 18.88
N TYR A 23 25.74 -0.43 17.92
CA TYR A 23 26.72 -1.03 17.00
C TYR A 23 26.67 -0.40 15.60
N GLY A 24 25.86 0.64 15.39
CA GLY A 24 25.73 1.35 14.12
C GLY A 24 24.81 0.69 13.10
N ASN A 25 24.08 -0.36 13.47
CA ASN A 25 23.07 -0.97 12.60
C ASN A 25 21.77 -0.15 12.63
N PRO A 26 21.04 -0.02 11.52
CA PRO A 26 19.71 0.58 11.54
C PRO A 26 18.81 -0.13 12.54
N LEU A 27 18.02 0.64 13.28
CA LEU A 27 16.98 0.06 14.15
C LEU A 27 15.97 -0.74 13.31
N PRO A 28 15.40 -1.82 13.86
CA PRO A 28 14.32 -2.53 13.18
C PRO A 28 13.16 -1.56 12.92
N PRO A 29 12.50 -1.67 11.76
CA PRO A 29 11.40 -0.78 11.41
C PRO A 29 10.24 -0.92 12.41
N VAL A 30 9.65 0.21 12.78
CA VAL A 30 8.48 0.29 13.65
C VAL A 30 7.41 0.98 12.84
N PHE A 31 6.39 0.21 12.45
CA PHE A 31 5.28 0.71 11.65
C PHE A 31 4.16 1.19 12.57
N GLU A 32 3.82 2.47 12.45
CA GLU A 32 2.72 3.10 13.19
C GLU A 32 1.67 3.62 12.21
N GLU A 33 0.39 3.49 12.57
CA GLU A 33 -0.71 4.02 11.77
C GLU A 33 -0.61 5.54 11.66
N ILE A 34 -0.64 6.07 10.43
CA ILE A 34 -0.50 7.51 10.18
C ILE A 34 -1.76 8.30 10.49
N ASP A 35 -2.92 7.65 10.35
CA ASP A 35 -4.23 8.25 10.55
C ASP A 35 -5.09 7.33 11.42
N ALA A 36 -5.82 7.93 12.36
CA ALA A 36 -6.75 7.21 13.23
C ALA A 36 -7.96 6.62 12.48
N SER A 37 -8.07 6.83 11.16
CA SER A 37 -9.19 6.37 10.35
C SER A 37 -8.71 5.89 8.99
N PRO A 38 -9.21 4.73 8.49
CA PRO A 38 -8.81 4.20 7.19
C PRO A 38 -9.07 5.17 6.03
N LEU A 39 -8.06 5.32 5.18
CA LEU A 39 -8.07 6.20 4.03
C LEU A 39 -9.03 5.68 2.96
N SER A 40 -9.81 6.58 2.35
CA SER A 40 -10.62 6.23 1.18
C SER A 40 -9.72 5.91 0.00
N CYS A 41 -9.83 4.68 -0.51
CA CYS A 41 -9.00 4.21 -1.61
C CYS A 41 -9.78 3.36 -2.62
N PHE A 42 -9.12 3.05 -3.72
CA PHE A 42 -9.53 2.03 -4.66
C PHE A 42 -8.28 1.28 -5.12
N VAL A 43 -8.19 0.00 -4.77
CA VAL A 43 -7.04 -0.85 -5.09
C VAL A 43 -7.45 -1.81 -6.20
N TRP A 44 -6.57 -2.00 -7.18
CA TRP A 44 -6.78 -2.96 -8.26
C TRP A 44 -5.46 -3.57 -8.75
N SER A 45 -5.54 -4.80 -9.24
CA SER A 45 -4.44 -5.42 -9.99
C SER A 45 -4.50 -4.96 -11.44
N LYS A 46 -3.39 -4.42 -11.96
CA LYS A 46 -3.26 -4.02 -13.36
C LYS A 46 -2.94 -5.21 -14.25
N THR A 47 -2.12 -6.13 -13.74
CA THR A 47 -1.68 -7.35 -14.43
C THR A 47 -1.37 -8.42 -13.39
N SER A 48 -2.01 -9.58 -13.51
CA SER A 48 -1.65 -10.80 -12.80
C SER A 48 -1.13 -11.80 -13.83
N ARG A 49 0.15 -12.18 -13.72
CA ARG A 49 0.77 -13.21 -14.56
C ARG A 49 1.52 -14.18 -13.67
N GLU A 50 1.21 -15.46 -13.82
CA GLU A 50 1.95 -16.54 -13.17
C GLU A 50 3.16 -16.89 -14.03
N LEU A 51 4.36 -16.76 -13.47
CA LEU A 51 5.60 -17.14 -14.14
C LEU A 51 6.05 -18.47 -13.54
N VAL A 52 5.78 -19.55 -14.26
CA VAL A 52 6.20 -20.91 -13.89
C VAL A 52 7.57 -21.16 -14.51
N GLY A 53 8.63 -21.16 -13.69
CA GLY A 53 9.95 -21.68 -14.06
C GLY A 53 10.17 -23.06 -13.45
N ASP A 54 11.12 -23.83 -13.99
CA ASP A 54 11.31 -25.27 -13.71
C ASP A 54 11.45 -25.66 -12.22
N GLU A 55 11.79 -24.72 -11.31
CA GLU A 55 11.84 -24.95 -9.86
C GLU A 55 11.25 -23.81 -9.00
N ARG A 56 10.64 -22.78 -9.60
CA ARG A 56 10.10 -21.62 -8.85
C ARG A 56 8.86 -21.05 -9.53
N THR A 57 7.78 -20.93 -8.76
CA THR A 57 6.59 -20.15 -9.13
C THR A 57 6.77 -18.72 -8.62
N ALA A 58 6.82 -17.74 -9.52
CA ALA A 58 6.83 -16.33 -9.18
C ALA A 58 5.53 -15.68 -9.64
N MET A 59 4.75 -15.15 -8.69
CA MET A 59 3.58 -14.33 -8.98
C MET A 59 4.02 -12.87 -9.06
N ILE A 60 3.99 -12.29 -10.26
CA ILE A 60 4.19 -10.86 -10.45
C ILE A 60 2.80 -10.23 -10.47
N GLU A 61 2.47 -9.54 -9.39
CA GLU A 61 1.22 -8.79 -9.26
C GLU A 61 1.54 -7.29 -9.33
N ASP A 62 1.20 -6.65 -10.45
CA ASP A 62 1.31 -5.20 -10.57
C ASP A 62 0.07 -4.56 -9.94
N MET A 63 0.16 -4.23 -8.66
CA MET A 63 -0.93 -3.58 -7.96
C MET A 63 -0.83 -2.05 -8.05
N ARG A 64 -2.00 -1.42 -8.10
CA ARG A 64 -2.14 0.04 -8.11
C ARG A 64 -3.24 0.43 -7.15
N ALA A 65 -3.10 1.61 -6.56
CA ALA A 65 -4.14 2.21 -5.75
C ALA A 65 -4.36 3.68 -6.12
N MET A 66 -5.61 4.11 -6.01
CA MET A 66 -6.00 5.51 -6.03
C MET A 66 -6.45 5.91 -4.65
N PHE A 67 -5.96 7.05 -4.18
CA PHE A 67 -6.35 7.68 -2.93
C PHE A 67 -6.99 9.05 -3.18
N ALA A 68 -7.73 9.55 -2.20
CA ALA A 68 -8.20 10.92 -2.20
C ALA A 68 -7.02 11.90 -2.30
N LEU A 69 -7.22 13.07 -2.93
CA LEU A 69 -6.15 14.06 -3.11
C LEU A 69 -5.55 14.57 -1.78
N SER A 70 -6.35 14.52 -0.71
CA SER A 70 -5.96 14.94 0.64
C SER A 70 -5.41 13.81 1.51
N ALA A 71 -5.27 12.59 0.96
CA ALA A 71 -4.72 11.47 1.71
C ALA A 71 -3.23 11.74 1.99
N ASP A 72 -2.81 11.58 3.24
CA ASP A 72 -1.38 11.47 3.57
C ASP A 72 -0.95 10.06 3.16
N ILE A 73 -0.29 9.94 2.01
CA ILE A 73 0.28 8.69 1.52
C ILE A 73 1.61 9.03 0.85
N ALA A 74 2.66 8.34 1.25
CA ALA A 74 4.01 8.56 0.81
C ALA A 74 4.64 7.27 0.27
N GLU A 75 5.79 7.42 -0.38
CA GLU A 75 6.65 6.30 -0.72
C GLU A 75 7.09 5.58 0.56
N ASP A 76 7.23 4.25 0.48
CA ASP A 76 7.60 3.36 1.59
C ASP A 76 6.58 3.20 2.72
N ASP A 77 5.42 3.85 2.63
CA ASP A 77 4.29 3.53 3.50
C ASP A 77 3.80 2.10 3.24
N GLU A 78 3.40 1.43 4.31
CA GLU A 78 2.79 0.10 4.25
C GLU A 78 1.28 0.19 4.46
N ILE A 79 0.54 -0.56 3.69
CA ILE A 79 -0.89 -0.75 3.84
C ILE A 79 -1.09 -2.08 4.55
N SER A 80 -1.55 -2.02 5.79
CA SER A 80 -1.72 -3.20 6.62
C SER A 80 -3.00 -3.97 6.31
N SER A 81 -4.05 -3.28 5.87
CA SER A 81 -5.29 -3.90 5.42
C SER A 81 -6.01 -3.05 4.36
N VAL A 82 -6.76 -3.73 3.48
CA VAL A 82 -7.68 -3.09 2.54
C VAL A 82 -9.04 -3.77 2.64
N ALA A 83 -10.04 -3.03 3.11
CA ALA A 83 -11.40 -3.52 3.34
C ALA A 83 -12.45 -2.66 2.62
N ASP A 84 -13.68 -3.15 2.53
CA ASP A 84 -14.83 -2.34 2.13
C ASP A 84 -15.34 -1.47 3.30
N ARG A 85 -16.47 -0.78 3.10
CA ARG A 85 -17.11 0.05 4.16
C ARG A 85 -17.79 -0.79 5.26
N GLN A 86 -17.91 -2.09 5.07
CA GLN A 86 -18.51 -3.03 6.01
C GLN A 86 -17.42 -3.89 6.69
N ASP A 87 -16.15 -3.48 6.59
CA ASP A 87 -14.97 -4.15 7.13
C ASP A 87 -14.73 -5.56 6.55
N ASN A 88 -15.26 -5.87 5.36
CA ASN A 88 -14.88 -7.09 4.65
C ASN A 88 -13.53 -6.88 3.97
N GLU A 89 -12.54 -7.72 4.27
CA GLU A 89 -11.23 -7.70 3.64
C GLU A 89 -11.35 -7.98 2.13
N ILE A 90 -10.82 -7.07 1.31
CA ILE A 90 -10.86 -7.16 -0.16
C ILE A 90 -9.53 -7.69 -0.69
N ILE A 91 -8.43 -7.13 -0.20
CA ILE A 91 -7.09 -7.54 -0.59
C ILE A 91 -6.41 -8.12 0.65
N PRO A 92 -6.17 -9.44 0.68
CA PRO A 92 -5.49 -10.04 1.81
C PRO A 92 -4.02 -9.64 1.82
N GLY A 93 -3.46 -9.45 3.02
CA GLY A 93 -2.03 -9.27 3.27
C GLY A 93 -1.50 -7.84 3.09
N ARG A 94 -0.25 -7.62 3.51
CA ARG A 94 0.41 -6.31 3.53
C ARG A 94 0.90 -5.89 2.15
N LEU A 95 0.78 -4.59 1.88
CA LEU A 95 1.24 -3.97 0.65
C LEU A 95 2.17 -2.81 1.01
N ARG A 96 3.17 -2.52 0.18
CA ARG A 96 4.03 -1.35 0.32
C ARG A 96 3.85 -0.44 -0.87
N VAL A 97 3.87 0.86 -0.63
CA VAL A 97 3.91 1.88 -1.68
C VAL A 97 5.30 1.87 -2.31
N GLU A 98 5.34 1.54 -3.60
CA GLU A 98 6.57 1.47 -4.39
C GLU A 98 6.72 2.73 -5.25
N GLY A 99 7.80 3.47 -5.02
CA GLY A 99 8.10 4.69 -5.76
C GLY A 99 7.23 5.89 -5.35
N PRO A 100 7.44 7.04 -6.01
CA PRO A 100 6.75 8.27 -5.66
C PRO A 100 5.26 8.21 -6.02
N VAL A 101 4.42 8.63 -5.08
CA VAL A 101 2.99 8.81 -5.29
C VAL A 101 2.75 9.90 -6.34
N GLN A 102 1.97 9.60 -7.36
CA GLN A 102 1.72 10.50 -8.48
C GLN A 102 0.34 11.16 -8.39
N ARG A 103 0.28 12.48 -8.51
CA ARG A 103 -1.00 13.17 -8.62
C ARG A 103 -1.60 12.95 -10.01
N LYS A 104 -2.82 12.42 -10.05
CA LYS A 104 -3.60 12.20 -11.28
C LYS A 104 -4.94 12.90 -11.19
N HIS A 105 -5.00 14.09 -11.79
CA HIS A 105 -6.16 14.98 -11.75
C HIS A 105 -6.58 15.33 -10.30
N THR A 106 -7.60 14.63 -9.79
CA THR A 106 -8.24 14.83 -8.49
C THR A 106 -7.93 13.71 -7.48
N HIS A 107 -6.96 12.85 -7.78
CA HIS A 107 -6.58 11.71 -6.96
C HIS A 107 -5.06 11.56 -6.89
N LEU A 108 -4.59 10.77 -5.94
CA LEU A 108 -3.21 10.29 -5.85
C LEU A 108 -3.16 8.84 -6.32
N GLU A 109 -2.23 8.50 -7.19
CA GLU A 109 -1.99 7.14 -7.69
C GLU A 109 -0.68 6.61 -7.11
N ALA A 110 -0.75 5.45 -6.47
CA ALA A 110 0.40 4.74 -5.90
C ALA A 110 0.62 3.41 -6.63
N ALA A 111 1.88 3.07 -6.89
CA ALA A 111 2.24 1.68 -7.21
C ALA A 111 2.31 0.90 -5.90
N LEU A 112 1.79 -0.32 -5.90
CA LEU A 112 1.80 -1.17 -4.73
C LEU A 112 2.52 -2.48 -5.03
N LYS A 113 3.25 -2.95 -4.03
CA LYS A 113 3.94 -4.24 -4.05
C LYS A 113 3.58 -5.03 -2.81
N ARG A 114 3.38 -6.33 -2.96
CA ARG A 114 3.11 -7.22 -1.82
C ARG A 114 4.38 -7.37 -0.95
N VAL A 115 4.21 -7.19 0.35
CA VAL A 115 5.25 -7.47 1.34
C VAL A 115 5.05 -8.90 1.81
N SER A 116 6.06 -9.75 1.60
CA SER A 116 6.07 -11.18 1.95
C SER A 116 6.87 -11.44 3.21
#